data_AF-A0AAQ3PT35-F1
#
_entry.id   AF-A0AAQ3PT35-F1
#
_cell.length_a   1.000
_cell.length_b   1.000
_cell.length_c   1.000
_cell.angle_alpha   90.00
_cell.angle_beta   90.00
_cell.angle_gamma   90.00
#
_symmetry.space_group_name_H-M   'P 1'
#
loop_
_entity.id
_entity.type
_entity.pdbx_description
1 polymer ?
#
loop_
_entity_poly.entity_id
_entity_poly.type
_entity_poly.pdbx_seq_one_letter_code
_entity_poly.pdbx_strand_id
1 'polypeptide(L)'
;MDVKSALLNGYIEEEVYVRQRPCIENANRVYKLRKALYGLKQTPRAWYARLKSFLLKSGFVMGSVDKTLFFLSWLTSVLNGDQNRHLASPRTSHRQGVKHIFRYLKVTPELGLWYSSGSSLSLRGFSNVDYAGCRIDRKSTSGTCQFLGTSLVSWSSRKQASVSLSTTEAEYISAASCCSQLLWMKATLSDFGLSFGRIPFLVDSTSAISIAKNPVLHSRTKHIDVRFQFLRDHYEKGDIDLIHVETQNQLADILTQPLEFSAFSRLRGIDNALIKGEIENQWTGLIILLV
;
A
#
# COMPACT_ATOMS: atom_id res chain seq x y z
N MET A 1 13.15 0.59 -14.26
CA MET A 1 11.89 1.08 -14.86
C MET A 1 10.91 1.36 -13.73
N ASP A 2 10.58 2.64 -13.57
CA ASP A 2 9.66 3.17 -12.56
C ASP A 2 8.22 2.81 -12.97
N VAL A 3 7.59 1.85 -12.30
CA VAL A 3 6.15 1.57 -12.49
C VAL A 3 5.39 2.35 -11.42
N LYS A 4 5.45 3.68 -11.52
CA LYS A 4 4.52 4.58 -10.85
C LYS A 4 3.23 4.55 -11.67
N SER A 5 2.24 3.84 -11.15
CA SER A 5 0.86 3.84 -11.62
C SER A 5 0.68 3.44 -13.10
N ALA A 6 0.42 2.15 -13.34
CA ALA A 6 -0.12 1.70 -14.62
C ALA A 6 -1.55 2.24 -14.79
N LEU A 7 -1.65 3.48 -15.27
CA LEU A 7 -2.88 4.14 -15.68
C LEU A 7 -3.22 3.59 -17.07
N LEU A 8 -4.18 2.69 -17.16
CA LEU A 8 -4.56 2.03 -18.40
C LEU A 8 -6.06 2.24 -18.64
N ASN A 9 -6.38 2.64 -19.88
CA ASN A 9 -7.73 2.74 -20.45
C ASN A 9 -8.56 4.00 -20.17
N GLY A 10 -7.94 5.17 -19.99
CA GLY A 10 -8.67 6.43 -20.20
C GLY A 10 -9.07 6.58 -21.68
N TYR A 11 -10.25 7.11 -21.99
CA TYR A 11 -10.53 7.57 -23.35
C TYR A 11 -9.75 8.86 -23.58
N ILE A 12 -9.13 9.01 -24.75
CA ILE A 12 -8.45 10.24 -25.13
C ILE A 12 -9.47 11.07 -25.92
N GLU A 13 -9.77 12.27 -25.44
CA GLU A 13 -10.61 13.23 -26.17
C GLU A 13 -9.81 13.93 -27.28
N GLU A 14 -8.50 14.05 -27.08
CA GLU A 14 -7.53 14.61 -28.02
C GLU A 14 -7.12 13.61 -29.11
N GLU A 15 -6.80 14.12 -30.30
CA GLU A 15 -6.31 13.30 -31.40
C GLU A 15 -4.83 12.99 -31.23
N VAL A 16 -4.51 11.76 -30.81
CA VAL A 16 -3.13 11.29 -30.66
C VAL A 16 -2.83 10.24 -31.73
N TYR A 17 -1.74 10.45 -32.47
CA TYR A 17 -1.28 9.53 -33.51
C TYR A 17 0.07 8.91 -33.13
N VAL A 18 0.27 7.63 -33.44
CA VAL A 18 1.49 6.88 -33.13
C VAL A 18 2.09 6.33 -34.42
N ARG A 19 3.40 6.49 -34.58
CA ARG A 19 4.14 5.94 -35.72
C ARG A 19 4.09 4.40 -35.69
N GLN A 20 3.92 3.78 -36.86
CA GLN A 20 3.95 2.33 -36.98
C GLN A 20 5.34 1.78 -36.68
N ARG A 21 5.40 0.53 -36.20
CA ARG A 21 6.69 -0.14 -35.96
C ARG A 21 7.43 -0.33 -37.29
N PRO A 22 8.78 -0.32 -37.29
CA PRO A 22 9.59 -0.39 -38.52
C PRO A 22 9.36 -1.64 -39.38
N CYS A 23 8.74 -2.70 -38.82
CA CYS A 23 8.61 -4.02 -39.44
C CYS A 23 7.29 -4.23 -40.22
N ILE A 24 6.48 -3.19 -40.47
CA ILE A 24 5.17 -3.31 -41.15
C ILE A 24 5.21 -2.57 -42.49
N GLU A 25 4.87 -3.26 -43.58
CA GLU A 25 5.11 -2.89 -45.00
C GLU A 25 4.35 -1.65 -45.54
N ASN A 26 3.70 -0.85 -44.69
CA ASN A 26 2.92 0.32 -45.13
C ASN A 26 3.53 1.63 -44.62
N ALA A 27 4.61 2.08 -45.27
CA ALA A 27 5.48 3.17 -44.82
C ALA A 27 4.81 4.55 -44.60
N ASN A 28 3.61 4.81 -45.12
CA ASN A 28 2.94 6.12 -45.08
C ASN A 28 1.67 6.19 -44.23
N ARG A 29 1.48 5.30 -43.24
CA ARG A 29 0.32 5.33 -42.34
C ARG A 29 0.72 5.50 -40.88
N VAL A 30 -0.16 6.10 -40.09
CA VAL A 30 -0.02 6.26 -38.62
C VAL A 30 -1.23 5.63 -37.91
N TYR A 31 -1.06 5.18 -36.67
CA TYR A 31 -2.18 4.68 -35.86
C TYR A 31 -2.82 5.82 -35.08
N LYS A 32 -4.13 6.04 -35.27
CA LYS A 32 -4.91 6.93 -34.38
C LYS A 32 -5.23 6.20 -33.09
N LEU A 33 -4.85 6.78 -31.97
CA LEU A 33 -5.02 6.18 -30.66
C LEU A 33 -6.40 6.52 -30.09
N ARG A 34 -7.21 5.48 -29.82
CA ARG A 34 -8.55 5.64 -29.22
C ARG A 34 -8.56 5.58 -27.68
N LYS A 35 -7.48 5.12 -27.05
CA LYS A 35 -7.36 4.91 -25.60
C LYS A 35 -5.97 5.29 -25.11
N ALA A 36 -5.88 5.88 -23.92
CA ALA A 36 -4.63 6.32 -23.32
C ALA A 36 -3.65 5.14 -23.13
N LEU A 37 -2.47 5.28 -23.74
CA LEU A 37 -1.33 4.39 -23.55
C LEU A 37 -0.48 4.85 -22.37
N TYR A 38 0.21 3.90 -21.75
CA TYR A 38 1.19 4.21 -20.71
C TYR A 38 2.29 5.13 -21.26
N GLY A 39 2.64 6.18 -20.52
CA GLY A 39 3.68 7.15 -20.89
C GLY A 39 3.20 8.40 -21.66
N LEU A 40 1.91 8.49 -22.04
CA LEU A 40 1.37 9.76 -22.57
C LEU A 40 1.12 10.75 -21.44
N LYS A 41 1.38 12.04 -21.68
CA LYS A 41 1.13 13.14 -20.73
C LYS A 41 -0.34 13.21 -20.30
N GLN A 42 -1.25 12.79 -21.18
CA GLN A 42 -2.70 12.81 -20.97
C GLN A 42 -3.22 11.64 -20.11
N THR A 43 -2.43 10.59 -19.92
CA THR A 43 -2.90 9.32 -19.32
C THR A 43 -3.42 9.45 -17.89
N PRO A 44 -2.80 10.24 -16.99
CA PRO A 44 -3.33 10.46 -15.64
C PRO A 44 -4.71 11.14 -15.64
N ARG A 45 -4.89 12.16 -16.49
CA ARG A 45 -6.15 12.90 -16.60
C ARG A 45 -7.26 12.05 -17.20
N ALA A 46 -6.97 11.33 -18.29
CA ALA A 46 -7.92 10.45 -18.95
C ALA A 46 -8.37 9.30 -18.03
N TRP A 47 -7.47 8.83 -17.16
CA TRP A 47 -7.78 7.83 -16.16
C TRP A 47 -8.65 8.39 -15.02
N TYR A 48 -8.28 9.55 -14.46
CA TYR A 48 -9.06 10.20 -13.40
C TYR A 48 -10.48 10.55 -13.89
N ALA A 49 -10.62 11.06 -15.11
CA ALA A 49 -11.93 11.33 -15.72
C ALA A 49 -12.79 10.05 -15.80
N ARG A 50 -12.19 8.91 -16.18
CA ARG A 50 -12.88 7.62 -16.24
C ARG A 50 -13.28 7.14 -14.85
N LEU A 51 -12.38 7.18 -13.87
CA LEU A 51 -12.68 6.79 -12.49
C LEU A 51 -13.78 7.67 -11.89
N LYS A 52 -13.66 9.00 -12.03
CA LYS A 52 -14.67 9.97 -11.63
C LYS A 52 -16.03 9.65 -12.25
N SER A 53 -16.09 9.44 -13.56
CA SER A 53 -17.34 9.10 -14.25
C SER A 53 -17.95 7.80 -13.74
N PHE A 54 -17.12 6.80 -13.43
CA PHE A 54 -17.56 5.52 -12.89
C PHE A 54 -18.10 5.66 -11.47
N LEU A 55 -17.39 6.39 -10.60
CA LEU A 55 -17.81 6.63 -9.22
C LEU A 55 -19.11 7.44 -9.17
N LEU A 56 -19.22 8.53 -9.95
CA LEU A 56 -20.45 9.31 -10.08
C LEU A 56 -21.62 8.44 -10.59
N LYS A 57 -21.39 7.62 -11.62
CA LYS A 57 -22.40 6.66 -12.11
C LYS A 57 -22.77 5.60 -11.09
N SER A 58 -21.84 5.25 -10.19
CA SER A 58 -22.03 4.27 -9.12
C SER A 58 -22.67 4.88 -7.87
N GLY A 59 -23.16 6.12 -7.93
CA GLY A 59 -23.86 6.78 -6.82
C GLY A 59 -22.95 7.47 -5.81
N PHE A 60 -21.66 7.65 -6.12
CA PHE A 60 -20.76 8.46 -5.30
C PHE A 60 -20.91 9.94 -5.65
N VAL A 61 -20.76 10.80 -4.65
CA VAL A 61 -20.76 12.26 -4.73
C VAL A 61 -19.35 12.76 -4.46
N MET A 62 -18.85 13.71 -5.23
CA MET A 62 -17.53 14.31 -4.96
C MET A 62 -17.57 15.23 -3.75
N GLY A 63 -16.48 15.31 -3.02
CA GLY A 63 -16.29 16.29 -1.96
C GLY A 63 -16.35 17.72 -2.47
N SER A 64 -16.89 18.61 -1.64
CA SER A 64 -16.95 20.05 -1.92
C SER A 64 -15.57 20.72 -1.84
N VAL A 65 -14.70 20.23 -0.95
CA VAL A 65 -13.36 20.77 -0.69
C VAL A 65 -12.30 20.09 -1.56
N ASP A 66 -12.29 18.75 -1.59
CA ASP A 66 -11.37 17.98 -2.43
C ASP A 66 -12.14 17.16 -3.47
N LYS A 67 -11.94 17.52 -4.74
CA LYS A 67 -12.60 16.87 -5.89
C LYS A 67 -12.09 15.45 -6.14
N THR A 68 -11.00 15.03 -5.50
CA THR A 68 -10.50 13.65 -5.55
C THR A 68 -11.16 12.73 -4.52
N LEU A 69 -11.87 13.29 -3.53
CA LEU A 69 -12.65 12.54 -2.54
C LEU A 69 -14.08 12.27 -3.01
N PHE A 70 -14.58 11.06 -2.71
CA PHE A 70 -15.91 10.59 -3.12
C PHE A 70 -16.65 9.96 -1.94
N PHE A 71 -17.92 10.32 -1.76
CA PHE A 71 -18.82 9.89 -0.66
C PHE A 71 -20.02 9.13 -1.22
N LEU A 72 -20.50 8.10 -0.53
CA LEU A 72 -21.67 7.35 -0.98
C LEU A 72 -22.92 7.87 -0.26
N SER A 73 -23.83 8.59 -0.95
CA SER A 73 -25.11 8.99 -0.36
C SER A 73 -26.08 7.80 -0.36
N TRP A 74 -26.62 7.49 0.81
CA TRP A 74 -27.24 6.21 1.16
C TRP A 74 -28.37 5.74 0.21
N LEU A 75 -28.24 4.49 -0.25
CA LEU A 75 -29.28 3.51 -0.65
C LEU A 75 -30.53 4.05 -1.40
N THR A 76 -30.50 4.06 -2.74
CA THR A 76 -31.64 3.85 -3.67
C THR A 76 -31.12 4.13 -5.09
N SER A 77 -30.55 3.17 -5.80
CA SER A 77 -31.31 2.16 -6.54
C SER A 77 -30.29 1.12 -6.96
N VAL A 78 -30.31 -0.09 -6.38
CA VAL A 78 -30.90 -1.24 -7.07
C VAL A 78 -30.43 -1.27 -8.53
N LEU A 79 -29.52 -2.21 -8.81
CA LEU A 79 -29.40 -2.86 -10.11
C LEU A 79 -29.17 -1.90 -11.28
N ASN A 80 -27.91 -1.67 -11.70
CA ASN A 80 -27.56 -1.74 -13.12
C ASN A 80 -26.06 -1.66 -13.35
N GLY A 81 -25.53 -2.72 -13.95
CA GLY A 81 -24.59 -2.58 -15.07
C GLY A 81 -23.15 -2.13 -14.77
N ASP A 82 -22.32 -3.15 -14.55
CA ASP A 82 -21.07 -3.36 -15.30
C ASP A 82 -19.71 -2.93 -14.69
N GLN A 83 -18.72 -3.78 -15.00
CA GLN A 83 -17.43 -4.00 -14.33
C GLN A 83 -16.29 -3.14 -14.87
N ASN A 84 -15.25 -2.87 -14.06
CA ASN A 84 -13.85 -2.67 -14.48
C ASN A 84 -12.92 -2.75 -13.24
N ARG A 85 -11.91 -3.61 -13.13
CA ARG A 85 -10.70 -3.62 -13.96
C ARG A 85 -9.90 -4.93 -13.86
N HIS A 86 -10.25 -5.88 -14.72
CA HIS A 86 -9.31 -6.74 -15.48
C HIS A 86 -9.62 -6.47 -16.94
N LEU A 87 -9.18 -5.30 -17.41
CA LEU A 87 -9.78 -4.62 -18.56
C LEU A 87 -9.51 -5.28 -19.93
N ALA A 88 -8.86 -6.45 -19.97
CA ALA A 88 -8.72 -7.28 -21.17
C ALA A 88 -9.54 -8.59 -21.10
N SER A 89 -9.95 -9.07 -19.91
CA SER A 89 -10.80 -10.27 -19.70
C SER A 89 -11.12 -10.44 -18.20
N PRO A 90 -12.19 -9.83 -17.66
CA PRO A 90 -12.53 -9.95 -16.26
C PRO A 90 -13.08 -11.34 -15.89
N ARG A 91 -12.38 -12.01 -14.97
CA ARG A 91 -12.80 -13.29 -14.36
C ARG A 91 -13.68 -13.05 -13.12
N THR A 92 -14.43 -14.08 -12.76
CA THR A 92 -15.33 -14.12 -11.59
C THR A 92 -14.65 -13.74 -10.27
N SER A 93 -13.37 -14.10 -10.10
CA SER A 93 -12.54 -13.78 -8.93
C SER A 93 -12.42 -12.28 -8.66
N HIS A 94 -12.28 -11.47 -9.69
CA HIS A 94 -12.06 -10.02 -9.53
C HIS A 94 -13.34 -9.31 -9.11
N ARG A 95 -14.49 -9.77 -9.64
CA ARG A 95 -15.80 -9.30 -9.22
C ARG A 95 -16.08 -9.64 -7.75
N GLN A 96 -15.59 -10.79 -7.27
CA GLN A 96 -15.69 -11.15 -5.85
C GLN A 96 -14.83 -10.21 -4.98
N GLY A 97 -13.60 -9.90 -5.39
CA GLY A 97 -12.74 -8.93 -4.69
C GLY A 97 -13.37 -7.54 -4.57
N VAL A 98 -13.89 -6.99 -5.68
CA VAL A 98 -14.57 -5.69 -5.67
C VAL A 98 -15.83 -5.71 -4.79
N LYS A 99 -16.62 -6.79 -4.85
CA LYS A 99 -17.78 -6.95 -3.94
C LYS A 99 -17.36 -7.02 -2.48
N HIS A 100 -16.22 -7.63 -2.17
CA HIS A 100 -15.70 -7.70 -0.82
C HIS A 100 -15.35 -6.30 -0.29
N ILE A 101 -14.66 -5.48 -1.08
CA ILE A 101 -14.36 -4.07 -0.74
C ILE A 101 -15.65 -3.28 -0.49
N PHE A 102 -16.63 -3.35 -1.40
CA PHE A 102 -17.88 -2.61 -1.21
C PHE A 102 -18.70 -3.08 0.00
N ARG A 103 -18.70 -4.38 0.29
CA ARG A 103 -19.35 -4.91 1.50
C ARG A 103 -18.67 -4.39 2.76
N TYR A 104 -17.33 -4.36 2.77
CA TYR A 104 -16.57 -3.78 3.87
C TYR A 104 -16.97 -2.32 4.09
N LEU A 105 -16.84 -1.47 3.06
CA LEU A 105 -17.20 -0.05 3.13
C LEU A 105 -18.65 0.18 3.58
N LYS A 106 -19.59 -0.65 3.12
CA LYS A 106 -21.00 -0.58 3.54
C LYS A 106 -21.21 -0.91 5.02
N VAL A 107 -20.46 -1.87 5.56
CA VAL A 107 -20.59 -2.36 6.94
C VAL A 107 -19.77 -1.50 7.92
N THR A 108 -18.75 -0.79 7.45
CA THR A 108 -17.84 0.00 8.29
C THR A 108 -17.84 1.50 7.99
N PRO A 109 -19.00 2.18 7.89
CA PRO A 109 -19.04 3.62 7.58
C PRO A 109 -18.49 4.50 8.70
N GLU A 110 -18.51 4.01 9.95
CA GLU A 110 -18.04 4.72 11.15
C GLU A 110 -16.57 4.47 11.48
N LEU A 111 -15.88 3.64 10.70
CA LEU A 111 -14.46 3.36 10.94
C LEU A 111 -13.59 4.39 10.23
N GLY A 112 -12.66 4.98 10.98
CA GLY A 112 -11.65 5.88 10.47
C GLY A 112 -10.39 5.84 11.32
N LEU A 113 -9.31 6.42 10.80
CA LEU A 113 -8.09 6.63 11.58
C LEU A 113 -8.39 7.70 12.65
N TRP A 114 -8.12 7.36 13.91
CA TRP A 114 -8.29 8.30 15.03
C TRP A 114 -6.93 8.77 15.54
N TYR A 115 -6.76 10.09 15.62
CA TYR A 115 -5.55 10.72 16.11
C TYR A 115 -5.83 11.38 17.45
N SER A 116 -5.43 10.72 18.55
CA SER A 116 -5.63 11.26 19.90
C SER A 116 -4.57 12.32 20.20
N SER A 117 -5.01 13.51 20.63
CA SER A 117 -4.13 14.58 21.12
C SER A 117 -3.37 14.21 22.40
N GLY A 118 -3.86 13.21 23.15
CA GLY A 118 -3.23 12.73 24.38
C GLY A 118 -2.22 11.60 24.18
N SER A 119 -1.96 11.16 22.94
CA SER A 119 -1.00 10.07 22.70
C SER A 119 0.44 10.55 22.86
N SER A 120 1.29 9.70 23.43
CA SER A 120 2.73 10.00 23.49
C SER A 120 3.34 9.98 22.09
N LEU A 121 4.20 10.95 21.78
CA LEU A 121 4.92 10.99 20.52
C LEU A 121 6.04 9.94 20.58
N SER A 122 5.73 8.73 20.13
CA SER A 122 6.69 7.61 20.01
C SER A 122 6.63 7.02 18.60
N LEU A 123 7.76 7.00 17.91
CA LEU A 123 7.81 6.42 16.56
C LEU A 123 8.08 4.92 16.65
N ARG A 124 7.28 4.11 15.96
CA ARG A 124 7.49 2.66 15.83
C ARG A 124 7.07 2.15 14.47
N GLY A 125 7.64 1.03 14.04
CA GLY A 125 7.29 0.40 12.75
C GLY A 125 7.14 -1.11 12.85
N PHE A 126 6.35 -1.65 11.93
CA PHE A 126 6.14 -3.07 11.72
C PHE A 126 6.45 -3.41 10.27
N SER A 127 7.00 -4.60 10.04
CA SER A 127 7.10 -5.18 8.70
C SER A 127 6.71 -6.65 8.74
N ASN A 128 6.06 -7.09 7.67
CA ASN A 128 5.78 -8.49 7.39
C ASN A 128 5.92 -8.76 5.88
N VAL A 129 5.96 -10.03 5.48
CA VAL A 129 5.89 -10.46 4.09
C VAL A 129 4.94 -11.64 3.88
N ASP A 130 4.18 -11.61 2.78
CA ASP A 130 3.56 -12.80 2.21
C ASP A 130 4.54 -13.45 1.22
N TYR A 131 5.30 -14.43 1.69
CA TYR A 131 6.36 -15.07 0.92
C TYR A 131 5.82 -15.85 -0.27
N ALA A 132 6.30 -15.51 -1.47
CA ALA A 132 5.89 -16.13 -2.72
C ALA A 132 4.36 -16.21 -2.93
N GLY A 133 3.61 -15.27 -2.32
CA GLY A 133 2.15 -15.24 -2.33
C GLY A 133 1.53 -15.08 -3.72
N CYS A 134 2.23 -14.42 -4.65
CA CYS A 134 1.74 -14.31 -6.01
C CYS A 134 1.83 -15.67 -6.74
N ARG A 135 0.69 -16.30 -7.01
CA ARG A 135 0.63 -17.61 -7.69
C ARG A 135 1.13 -17.59 -9.14
N ILE A 136 1.29 -16.42 -9.74
CA ILE A 136 1.68 -16.27 -11.15
C ILE A 136 3.20 -16.16 -11.29
N ASP A 137 3.82 -15.21 -10.58
CA ASP A 137 5.25 -14.92 -10.70
C ASP A 137 6.05 -15.33 -9.45
N ARG A 138 5.39 -15.89 -8.44
CA ARG A 138 5.97 -16.33 -7.16
C ARG A 138 6.72 -15.23 -6.41
N LYS A 139 6.42 -13.97 -6.70
CA LYS A 139 6.95 -12.83 -5.93
C LYS A 139 6.19 -12.65 -4.62
N SER A 140 6.92 -12.22 -3.60
CA SER A 140 6.39 -11.95 -2.28
C SER A 140 5.71 -10.57 -2.22
N THR A 141 4.81 -10.37 -1.27
CA THR A 141 4.18 -9.06 -0.99
C THR A 141 4.66 -8.55 0.36
N SER A 142 5.36 -7.43 0.38
CA SER A 142 5.81 -6.73 1.59
C SER A 142 4.71 -5.84 2.14
N GLY A 143 4.45 -5.95 3.43
CA GLY A 143 3.56 -5.08 4.19
C GLY A 143 4.34 -4.33 5.24
N THR A 144 4.10 -3.03 5.37
CA THR A 144 4.75 -2.20 6.40
C THR A 144 3.75 -1.23 6.99
N CYS A 145 3.80 -0.98 8.29
CA CYS A 145 3.04 0.10 8.92
C CYS A 145 3.91 0.83 9.94
N GLN A 146 3.78 2.15 10.01
CA GLN A 146 4.52 3.03 10.91
C GLN A 146 3.53 3.88 11.71
N PHE A 147 3.78 3.95 13.01
CA PHE A 147 2.93 4.61 13.98
C PHE A 147 3.69 5.76 14.66
N LEU A 148 2.96 6.82 14.94
CA LEU A 148 3.37 7.88 15.86
C LEU A 148 2.43 7.83 17.07
N GLY A 149 2.95 7.38 18.20
CA GLY A 149 2.16 7.00 19.36
C GLY A 149 1.30 5.78 19.07
N THR A 150 0.00 5.93 19.28
CA THR A 150 -1.01 4.95 18.91
C THR A 150 -1.48 5.13 17.48
N SER A 151 -1.17 6.24 16.82
CA SER A 151 -1.78 6.54 15.53
C SER A 151 -0.98 6.00 14.34
N LEU A 152 -1.66 5.29 13.45
CA LEU A 152 -1.10 4.86 12.17
C LEU A 152 -0.92 6.09 11.25
N VAL A 153 0.31 6.35 10.83
CA VAL A 153 0.66 7.55 10.03
C VAL A 153 1.21 7.22 8.65
N SER A 154 1.74 6.00 8.47
CA SER A 154 2.24 5.54 7.17
C SER A 154 2.06 4.03 7.06
N TRP A 155 1.73 3.55 5.86
CA TRP A 155 1.61 2.14 5.56
C TRP A 155 1.93 1.84 4.09
N SER A 156 2.25 0.59 3.79
CA SER A 156 2.41 0.14 2.42
C SER A 156 2.12 -1.36 2.28
N SER A 157 1.53 -1.75 1.15
CA SER A 157 1.47 -3.13 0.68
C SER A 157 2.02 -3.15 -0.74
N ARG A 158 3.16 -3.83 -0.95
CA ARG A 158 3.89 -3.77 -2.22
C ARG A 158 4.44 -5.15 -2.59
N LYS A 159 4.12 -5.60 -3.81
CA LYS A 159 4.77 -6.78 -4.38
C LYS A 159 6.26 -6.49 -4.61
N GLN A 160 7.12 -7.38 -4.14
CA GLN A 160 8.57 -7.27 -4.29
C GLN A 160 8.97 -7.31 -5.77
N ALA A 161 10.07 -6.64 -6.12
CA ALA A 161 10.52 -6.54 -7.50
C ALA A 161 11.11 -7.86 -8.02
N SER A 162 11.85 -8.58 -7.17
CA SER A 162 12.45 -9.88 -7.43
C SER A 162 11.71 -10.99 -6.68
N VAL A 163 11.92 -12.22 -7.14
CA VAL A 163 11.52 -13.43 -6.40
C VAL A 163 12.60 -13.71 -5.35
N SER A 164 12.21 -13.85 -4.09
CA SER A 164 13.08 -14.28 -3.02
C SER A 164 13.22 -15.80 -3.02
N LEU A 165 14.41 -16.31 -2.70
CA LEU A 165 14.70 -17.74 -2.64
C LEU A 165 14.43 -18.32 -1.24
N SER A 166 14.20 -17.47 -0.24
CA SER A 166 13.83 -17.85 1.12
C SER A 166 12.86 -16.86 1.76
N THR A 167 12.12 -17.32 2.78
CA THR A 167 11.29 -16.46 3.64
C THR A 167 12.12 -15.39 4.32
N THR A 168 13.28 -15.78 4.87
CA THR A 168 14.22 -14.87 5.53
C THR A 168 14.69 -13.75 4.61
N GLU A 169 15.00 -14.04 3.34
CA GLU A 169 15.35 -13.02 2.36
C GLU A 169 14.19 -12.05 2.09
N ALA A 170 12.98 -12.58 1.88
CA ALA A 170 11.80 -11.77 1.61
C ALA A 170 11.48 -10.84 2.79
N GLU A 171 11.56 -11.37 4.00
CA GLU A 171 11.42 -10.62 5.25
C GLU A 171 12.47 -9.52 5.37
N TYR A 172 13.73 -9.84 5.07
CA TYR A 172 14.80 -8.85 5.13
C TYR A 172 14.62 -7.71 4.12
N ILE A 173 14.16 -8.02 2.90
CA ILE A 173 13.83 -7.00 1.89
C ILE A 173 12.68 -6.10 2.39
N SER A 174 11.66 -6.69 3.01
CA SER A 174 10.56 -5.96 3.65
C SER A 174 11.09 -5.05 4.76
N ALA A 175 11.96 -5.61 5.61
CA ALA A 175 12.50 -4.92 6.77
C ALA A 175 13.39 -3.73 6.38
N ALA A 176 14.27 -3.90 5.39
CA ALA A 176 15.11 -2.81 4.87
C ALA A 176 14.28 -1.66 4.29
N SER A 177 13.16 -1.99 3.62
CA SER A 177 12.24 -0.97 3.09
C SER A 177 11.53 -0.20 4.20
N CYS A 178 11.07 -0.90 5.25
CA CYS A 178 10.45 -0.27 6.42
C CYS A 178 11.44 0.57 7.23
N CYS A 179 12.67 0.08 7.43
CA CYS A 179 13.75 0.83 8.07
C CYS A 179 14.03 2.15 7.34
N SER A 180 14.13 2.12 6.01
CA SER A 180 14.30 3.34 5.21
C SER A 180 13.18 4.36 5.46
N GLN A 181 11.93 3.90 5.56
CA GLN A 181 10.79 4.76 5.88
C GLN A 181 10.87 5.33 7.30
N LEU A 182 11.25 4.51 8.30
CA LEU A 182 11.42 4.95 9.69
C LEU A 182 12.52 6.01 9.83
N LEU A 183 13.65 5.84 9.14
CA LEU A 183 14.74 6.81 9.14
C LEU A 183 14.32 8.14 8.49
N TRP A 184 13.59 8.07 7.38
CA TRP A 184 13.02 9.28 6.75
C TRP A 184 12.05 10.00 7.70
N MET A 185 11.18 9.26 8.38
CA MET A 185 10.27 9.83 9.38
C MET A 185 11.02 10.42 10.57
N LYS A 186 12.05 9.74 11.09
CA LYS A 186 12.92 10.23 12.17
C LYS A 186 13.56 11.56 11.81
N ALA A 187 14.16 11.66 10.62
CA ALA A 187 14.79 12.87 10.13
C ALA A 187 13.75 14.00 9.97
N THR A 188 12.62 13.71 9.33
CA THR A 188 11.54 14.68 9.12
C THR A 188 11.00 15.21 10.45
N LEU A 189 10.81 14.35 11.45
CA LEU A 189 10.32 14.77 12.76
C LEU A 189 11.40 15.55 13.54
N SER A 190 12.68 15.25 13.33
CA SER A 190 13.78 16.04 13.89
C SER A 190 13.78 17.48 13.36
N ASP A 191 13.41 17.69 12.09
CA ASP A 191 13.26 19.03 11.50
C ASP A 191 12.13 19.83 12.18
N PHE A 192 11.12 19.14 12.73
CA PHE A 192 10.05 19.71 13.55
C PHE A 192 10.42 19.86 15.04
N GLY A 193 11.68 19.59 15.43
CA GLY A 193 12.15 19.68 16.81
C GLY A 193 11.78 18.47 17.68
N LEU A 194 11.31 17.37 17.08
CA LEU A 194 11.01 16.13 17.80
C LEU A 194 12.15 15.12 17.65
N SER A 195 12.91 14.91 18.72
CA SER A 195 13.99 13.94 18.75
C SER A 195 13.50 12.58 19.25
N PHE A 196 13.80 11.53 18.50
CA PHE A 196 13.55 10.15 18.89
C PHE A 196 14.88 9.43 19.07
N GLY A 197 14.96 8.60 20.12
CA GLY A 197 16.10 7.71 20.33
C GLY A 197 16.09 6.54 19.35
N ARG A 198 16.33 5.34 19.88
CA ARG A 198 16.28 4.10 19.11
C ARG A 198 14.82 3.73 18.81
N ILE A 199 14.47 3.63 17.54
CA ILE A 199 13.09 3.40 17.10
C ILE A 199 12.75 1.90 17.22
N PRO A 200 11.70 1.52 17.98
CA PRO A 200 11.21 0.15 17.99
C PRO A 200 10.75 -0.30 16.60
N PHE A 201 11.39 -1.34 16.07
CA PHE A 201 11.07 -1.93 14.79
C PHE A 201 10.72 -3.41 14.96
N LEU A 202 9.43 -3.70 14.85
CA LEU A 202 8.82 -4.99 15.10
C LEU A 202 8.80 -5.85 13.83
N VAL A 203 9.41 -7.03 13.92
CA VAL A 203 9.55 -8.00 12.82
C VAL A 203 9.24 -9.40 13.38
N ASP A 204 8.54 -10.25 12.62
CA ASP A 204 8.17 -11.60 13.05
C ASP A 204 9.28 -12.64 12.80
N SER A 205 10.18 -12.37 11.85
CA SER A 205 11.26 -13.27 11.49
C SER A 205 12.45 -13.17 12.45
N THR A 206 12.51 -14.11 13.40
CA THR A 206 13.68 -14.31 14.28
C THR A 206 14.98 -14.53 13.49
N SER A 207 14.90 -15.16 12.32
CA SER A 207 16.04 -15.37 11.42
C SER A 207 16.53 -14.07 10.80
N ALA A 208 15.63 -13.19 10.36
CA ALA A 208 16.03 -11.88 9.84
C ALA A 208 16.65 -11.01 10.95
N ILE A 209 16.08 -11.06 12.15
CA ILE A 209 16.60 -10.35 13.33
C ILE A 209 18.00 -10.86 13.70
N SER A 210 18.20 -12.18 13.76
CA SER A 210 19.49 -12.75 14.14
C SER A 210 20.59 -12.42 13.13
N ILE A 211 20.27 -12.41 11.83
CA ILE A 211 21.21 -11.99 10.78
C ILE A 211 21.58 -10.52 10.92
N ALA A 212 20.61 -9.65 11.24
CA ALA A 212 20.89 -8.24 11.46
C ALA A 212 21.78 -8.01 12.68
N LYS A 213 21.54 -8.73 13.78
CA LYS A 213 22.25 -8.57 15.06
C LYS A 213 23.64 -9.23 15.11
N ASN A 214 23.92 -10.26 14.30
CA ASN A 214 25.18 -11.02 14.38
C ASN A 214 26.08 -10.84 13.14
N PRO A 215 27.35 -10.41 13.31
CA PRO A 215 28.29 -10.20 12.21
C PRO A 215 28.92 -11.50 11.66
N VAL A 216 28.78 -12.66 12.32
CA VAL A 216 29.53 -13.88 11.98
C VAL A 216 28.87 -14.77 10.91
N LEU A 217 27.60 -14.53 10.55
CA LEU A 217 26.85 -15.36 9.58
C LEU A 217 27.03 -14.85 8.12
N HIS A 218 28.23 -14.96 7.54
CA HIS A 218 28.47 -14.45 6.18
C HIS A 218 29.22 -15.45 5.30
N SER A 219 28.46 -16.30 4.59
CA SER A 219 29.02 -17.03 3.46
C SER A 219 28.12 -17.17 2.23
N ARG A 220 26.88 -16.62 2.15
CA ARG A 220 25.96 -17.08 1.07
C ARG A 220 25.05 -16.11 0.29
N THR A 221 25.13 -14.78 0.38
CA THR A 221 24.05 -13.96 -0.25
C THR A 221 24.44 -12.64 -0.92
N LYS A 222 25.47 -12.67 -1.79
CA LYS A 222 25.98 -11.53 -2.61
C LYS A 222 24.92 -10.61 -3.27
N HIS A 223 23.72 -11.11 -3.57
CA HIS A 223 22.66 -10.37 -4.26
C HIS A 223 21.83 -9.45 -3.35
N ILE A 224 21.95 -9.57 -2.03
CA ILE A 224 21.20 -8.77 -1.03
C ILE A 224 22.09 -8.21 0.08
N ASP A 225 23.42 -8.43 0.00
CA ASP A 225 24.42 -7.97 0.97
C ASP A 225 24.31 -6.48 1.30
N VAL A 226 24.01 -5.62 0.33
CA VAL A 226 23.82 -4.18 0.56
C VAL A 226 22.64 -3.91 1.50
N ARG A 227 21.53 -4.64 1.33
CA ARG A 227 20.36 -4.50 2.23
C ARG A 227 20.67 -5.04 3.62
N PHE A 228 21.39 -6.16 3.70
CA PHE A 228 21.87 -6.71 4.97
C PHE A 228 22.73 -5.72 5.73
N GLN A 229 23.73 -5.15 5.06
CA GLN A 229 24.62 -4.19 5.69
C GLN A 229 23.87 -2.92 6.10
N PHE A 230 22.91 -2.45 5.29
CA PHE A 230 22.09 -1.28 5.62
C PHE A 230 21.31 -1.44 6.93
N LEU A 231 20.55 -2.53 7.08
CA LEU A 231 19.73 -2.73 8.26
C LEU A 231 20.59 -2.96 9.51
N ARG A 232 21.71 -3.68 9.38
CA ARG A 232 22.69 -3.87 10.45
C ARG A 232 23.33 -2.55 10.88
N ASP A 233 23.82 -1.77 9.94
CA ASP A 233 24.49 -0.49 10.21
C ASP A 233 23.59 0.44 11.04
N HIS A 234 22.31 0.54 10.68
CA HIS A 234 21.34 1.34 11.45
C HIS A 234 20.94 0.70 12.78
N TYR A 235 21.01 -0.63 12.92
CA TYR A 235 20.86 -1.28 14.21
C TYR A 235 22.05 -0.99 15.13
N GLU A 236 23.28 -1.08 14.63
CA GLU A 236 24.53 -0.85 15.38
C GLU A 236 24.72 0.62 15.76
N LYS A 237 24.34 1.56 14.87
CA LYS A 237 24.30 3.01 15.16
C LYS A 237 23.29 3.40 16.24
N GLY A 238 22.38 2.49 16.59
CA GLY A 238 21.30 2.78 17.54
C GLY A 238 20.16 3.59 16.94
N ASP A 239 19.98 3.59 15.62
CA ASP A 239 18.84 4.25 14.99
C ASP A 239 17.54 3.48 15.17
N ILE A 240 17.62 2.16 15.03
CA ILE A 240 16.48 1.22 15.15
C ILE A 240 16.80 0.12 16.16
N ASP A 241 15.76 -0.39 16.84
CA ASP A 241 15.82 -1.58 17.67
C ASP A 241 14.97 -2.68 17.06
N LEU A 242 15.60 -3.78 16.66
CA LEU A 242 14.91 -4.91 16.05
C LEU A 242 14.33 -5.80 17.15
N ILE A 243 12.99 -5.84 17.23
CA ILE A 243 12.23 -6.53 18.25
C ILE A 243 11.37 -7.61 17.57
N HIS A 244 11.40 -8.82 18.13
CA HIS A 244 10.53 -9.88 17.65
C HIS A 244 9.08 -9.60 18.07
N VAL A 245 8.14 -9.70 17.13
CA VAL A 245 6.70 -9.63 17.40
C VAL A 245 6.03 -10.96 17.08
N GLU A 246 5.15 -11.40 17.97
CA GLU A 246 4.35 -12.60 17.73
C GLU A 246 3.30 -12.34 16.65
N THR A 247 2.97 -13.36 15.86
CA THR A 247 1.97 -13.29 14.78
C THR A 247 0.64 -12.70 15.23
N GLN A 248 0.20 -12.98 16.46
CA GLN A 248 -1.06 -12.44 16.98
C GLN A 248 -1.10 -10.92 17.15
N ASN A 249 0.07 -10.28 17.22
CA ASN A 249 0.28 -8.85 17.41
C ASN A 249 0.97 -8.19 16.19
N GLN A 250 1.16 -8.93 15.09
CA GLN A 250 1.81 -8.42 13.89
C GLN A 250 0.82 -7.58 13.06
N LEU A 251 0.83 -6.27 13.28
CA LEU A 251 -0.09 -5.35 12.60
C LEU A 251 0.11 -5.30 11.08
N ALA A 252 1.31 -5.62 10.58
CA ALA A 252 1.58 -5.63 9.15
C ALA A 252 0.92 -6.81 8.41
N ASP A 253 0.38 -7.82 9.13
CA ASP A 253 -0.35 -8.95 8.53
C ASP A 253 -1.58 -8.51 7.73
N ILE A 254 -2.25 -7.45 8.19
CA ILE A 254 -3.39 -6.84 7.48
C ILE A 254 -3.01 -6.42 6.05
N LEU A 255 -1.73 -6.09 5.83
CA LEU A 255 -1.22 -5.55 4.57
C LEU A 255 -0.65 -6.63 3.65
N THR A 256 -0.40 -7.83 4.15
CA THR A 256 0.27 -8.90 3.41
C THR A 256 -0.67 -10.06 3.07
N GLN A 257 -1.62 -10.39 3.95
CA GLN A 257 -2.41 -11.60 3.83
C GLN A 257 -3.91 -11.36 4.06
N PRO A 258 -4.80 -12.10 3.38
CA PRO A 258 -6.22 -12.11 3.71
C PRO A 258 -6.43 -12.85 5.04
N LEU A 259 -6.86 -12.12 6.06
CA LEU A 259 -7.06 -12.64 7.41
C LEU A 259 -8.50 -13.10 7.63
N GLU A 260 -8.66 -14.07 8.55
CA GLU A 260 -9.99 -14.40 9.08
C GLU A 260 -10.57 -13.21 9.86
N PHE A 261 -11.90 -13.12 9.91
CA PHE A 261 -12.59 -11.97 10.49
C PHE A 261 -12.19 -11.70 11.95
N SER A 262 -11.96 -12.75 12.75
CA SER A 262 -11.54 -12.66 14.15
C SER A 262 -10.15 -12.03 14.27
N ALA A 263 -9.17 -12.53 13.51
CA ALA A 263 -7.80 -12.02 13.47
C ALA A 263 -7.76 -10.58 12.92
N PHE A 264 -8.48 -10.32 11.82
CA PHE A 264 -8.59 -8.99 11.24
C PHE A 264 -9.20 -7.98 12.22
N SER A 265 -10.31 -8.35 12.88
CA SER A 265 -10.98 -7.46 13.84
C SER A 265 -10.11 -7.16 15.05
N ARG A 266 -9.36 -8.16 15.53
CA ARG A 266 -8.38 -7.98 16.62
C ARG A 266 -7.27 -7.02 16.20
N LEU A 267 -6.52 -7.33 15.13
CA LEU A 267 -5.39 -6.51 14.70
C LEU A 267 -5.81 -5.07 14.34
N ARG A 268 -7.02 -4.89 13.80
CA ARG A 268 -7.58 -3.56 13.53
C ARG A 268 -7.86 -2.75 14.81
N GLY A 269 -8.26 -3.42 15.89
CA GLY A 269 -8.56 -2.78 17.18
C GLY A 269 -7.34 -2.49 18.03
N ILE A 270 -6.21 -3.17 17.77
CA ILE A 270 -4.94 -2.91 18.45
C ILE A 270 -4.46 -1.50 18.11
N ASP A 271 -3.96 -0.81 19.14
CA ASP A 271 -3.40 0.53 19.02
C ASP A 271 -4.36 1.58 18.45
N ASN A 272 -5.68 1.36 18.50
CA ASN A 272 -6.65 2.32 17.97
C ASN A 272 -6.48 2.65 16.49
N ALA A 273 -5.87 1.74 15.71
CA ALA A 273 -5.59 1.96 14.29
C ALA A 273 -6.86 2.33 13.52
N LEU A 274 -8.01 1.72 13.85
CA LEU A 274 -9.33 2.14 13.38
C LEU A 274 -10.38 1.96 14.50
N ILE A 275 -10.79 3.04 15.17
CA ILE A 275 -11.90 3.02 16.14
C ILE A 275 -13.19 3.50 15.45
N LYS A 276 -14.34 3.00 15.91
CA LYS A 276 -15.64 3.67 15.72
C LYS A 276 -15.57 5.09 16.29
N GLY A 277 -15.66 6.10 15.46
CA GLY A 277 -15.87 7.47 15.93
C GLY A 277 -17.36 7.68 16.22
N GLU A 278 -17.74 7.91 17.47
CA GLU A 278 -18.95 8.70 17.73
C GLU A 278 -18.64 10.13 17.25
N ILE A 279 -19.27 10.52 16.16
CA ILE A 279 -19.11 11.84 15.57
C ILE A 279 -19.92 12.82 16.43
N GLU A 280 -19.33 13.32 17.51
CA GLU A 280 -19.75 14.62 18.02
C GLU A 280 -19.24 15.68 17.05
N ASN A 281 -20.19 16.44 16.52
CA ASN A 281 -20.01 17.48 15.53
C ASN A 281 -18.85 18.42 15.88
N GLN A 282 -17.68 18.23 15.26
CA GLN A 282 -16.81 19.28 14.71
C GLN A 282 -15.49 18.69 14.19
N TRP A 283 -15.27 18.88 12.88
CA TRP A 283 -14.01 18.69 12.14
C TRP A 283 -13.46 17.26 12.04
N THR A 284 -13.69 16.58 10.91
CA THR A 284 -12.93 15.36 10.57
C THR A 284 -12.56 15.32 9.08
N GLY A 285 -11.26 15.43 8.81
CA GLY A 285 -10.65 14.92 7.59
C GLY A 285 -10.59 13.39 7.68
N LEU A 286 -11.35 12.71 6.81
CA LEU A 286 -11.41 11.26 6.73
C LEU A 286 -10.27 10.75 5.82
N ILE A 287 -9.36 9.91 6.33
CA ILE A 287 -8.40 9.16 5.52
C ILE A 287 -8.90 7.71 5.43
N ILE A 288 -9.37 7.31 4.25
CA ILE A 288 -9.84 5.94 3.97
C ILE A 288 -8.69 5.10 3.43
N LEU A 289 -8.36 4.03 4.14
CA LEU A 289 -7.48 2.95 3.71
C LEU A 289 -8.10 2.21 2.51
N LEU A 290 -7.48 2.35 1.32
CA LEU A 290 -7.73 1.47 0.17
C LEU A 290 -6.45 0.66 -0.10
N VAL A 291 -6.54 -0.66 0.08
CA VAL A 291 -5.62 -1.65 -0.51
C VAL A 291 -6.23 -2.15 -1.81
#